data_AF-A0AAV2MZD3-F1
#
_entry.id   AF-A0AAV2MZD3-F1
#
_cell.length_a   1.000
_cell.length_b   1.000
_cell.length_c   1.000
_cell.angle_alpha   90.00
_cell.angle_beta   90.00
_cell.angle_gamma   90.00
#
_symmetry.space_group_name_H-M   'P 1'
#
loop_
_entity.id
_entity.type
_entity.pdbx_description
1 polymer ?
#
loop_
_entity_poly.entity_id
_entity_poly.type
_entity_poly.pdbx_seq_one_letter_code
_entity_poly.pdbx_strand_id
1 'polypeptide(L)'
;MGAPKPKQVVCDFSRALLCGISLAFNNQTIKSYVDDSFNAMLRPFGARKRPDTIIRVDVAHLIHAACRWNCWKFVRHYSIKEFYVRCIALMVECLSFSDFQKIFYLTCVVALQSYQDVEIDYSEILTAKDARKTLEGEISVRAIRVNFDESAGDEPEHPKAQAMTECNELDQNGSSIGDWVDEQVGRAKKNQRDGEELNPLFLPKFVNILSQRVKEFPLWTSVGMDCSTHATSSYVEGYFNDIKTRILKTGPMRVDKFLIKHANDIHGATLLFSSSMINFKATRNVHNTDLMMKEESQ
;
A
#
# COMPACT_ATOMS: atom_id res chain seq x y z
N MET A 1 -28.42 19.10 2.65
CA MET A 1 -27.04 19.02 3.18
C MET A 1 -26.48 17.66 2.81
N GLY A 2 -25.29 17.59 2.22
CA GLY A 2 -24.63 16.32 1.86
C GLY A 2 -23.92 15.67 3.05
N ALA A 3 -23.61 14.38 2.95
CA ALA A 3 -22.77 13.70 3.93
C ALA A 3 -21.38 14.37 4.00
N PRO A 4 -20.76 14.46 5.19
CA PRO A 4 -19.42 15.04 5.34
C PRO A 4 -18.37 14.21 4.59
N LYS A 5 -17.33 14.87 4.09
CA LYS A 5 -16.19 14.17 3.48
C LYS A 5 -15.54 13.22 4.50
N PRO A 6 -15.20 11.97 4.12
CA PRO A 6 -14.49 11.06 5.00
C PRO A 6 -13.08 11.60 5.28
N LYS A 7 -12.57 11.42 6.51
CA LYS A 7 -11.19 11.84 6.84
C LYS A 7 -10.14 10.97 6.15
N GLN A 8 -10.46 9.70 5.94
CA GLN A 8 -9.61 8.71 5.29
C GLN A 8 -10.48 7.74 4.50
N VAL A 9 -9.98 7.30 3.35
CA VAL A 9 -10.53 6.22 2.54
C VAL A 9 -9.44 5.18 2.31
N VAL A 10 -9.80 3.91 2.47
CA VAL A 10 -8.95 2.77 2.14
C VAL A 10 -9.58 2.07 0.94
N CYS A 11 -8.78 1.78 -0.08
CA CYS A 11 -9.22 1.06 -1.27
C CYS A 11 -8.17 0.05 -1.73
N ASP A 12 -8.56 -0.88 -2.59
CA ASP A 12 -7.60 -1.71 -3.30
C ASP A 12 -6.72 -0.85 -4.24
N PHE A 13 -5.74 -1.45 -4.90
CA PHE A 13 -4.86 -0.73 -5.81
C PHE A 13 -5.49 -0.46 -7.20
N SER A 14 -6.82 -0.40 -7.29
CA SER A 14 -7.56 -0.08 -8.52
C SER A 14 -7.41 1.40 -8.89
N ARG A 15 -6.90 1.65 -10.09
CA ARG A 15 -6.75 3.00 -10.63
C ARG A 15 -8.07 3.75 -10.74
N ALA A 16 -9.14 3.08 -11.13
CA ALA A 16 -10.46 3.70 -11.24
C ALA A 16 -10.96 4.20 -9.89
N LEU A 17 -10.76 3.41 -8.82
CA LEU A 17 -11.13 3.81 -7.47
C LEU A 17 -10.26 4.97 -6.98
N LEU A 18 -8.93 4.89 -7.14
CA LEU A 18 -8.01 5.95 -6.74
C LEU A 18 -8.34 7.29 -7.41
N CYS A 19 -8.57 7.29 -8.73
CA CYS A 19 -8.99 8.49 -9.46
C CYS A 19 -10.33 9.02 -8.96
N GLY A 20 -11.33 8.15 -8.80
CA GLY A 20 -12.66 8.53 -8.33
C GLY A 20 -12.65 9.13 -6.92
N ILE A 21 -11.92 8.51 -5.99
CA ILE A 21 -11.76 8.98 -4.60
C ILE A 21 -11.06 10.34 -4.57
N SER A 22 -9.96 10.49 -5.31
CA SER A 22 -9.20 11.74 -5.37
C SER A 22 -10.04 12.90 -5.89
N LEU A 23 -10.75 12.69 -6.99
CA LEU A 23 -11.63 13.70 -7.57
C LEU A 23 -12.80 14.03 -6.65
N ALA A 24 -13.50 13.01 -6.13
CA ALA A 24 -14.70 13.21 -5.31
C ALA A 24 -14.42 13.91 -3.99
N PHE A 25 -13.30 13.60 -3.34
CA PHE A 25 -13.04 14.07 -1.98
C PHE A 25 -11.95 15.13 -1.87
N ASN A 26 -10.95 15.14 -2.75
CA ASN A 26 -9.85 16.10 -2.72
C ASN A 26 -9.88 17.14 -3.86
N ASN A 27 -10.84 17.02 -4.79
CA ASN A 27 -10.99 17.92 -5.94
C ASN A 27 -9.69 18.08 -6.76
N GLN A 28 -8.96 16.98 -6.94
CA GLN A 28 -7.72 16.94 -7.71
C GLN A 28 -7.51 15.56 -8.33
N THR A 29 -6.71 15.50 -9.39
CA THR A 29 -6.29 14.22 -9.99
C THR A 29 -5.46 13.43 -8.99
N ILE A 30 -5.43 12.11 -9.15
CA ILE A 30 -4.58 11.27 -8.28
C ILE A 30 -3.10 11.61 -8.44
N LYS A 31 -2.68 12.09 -9.62
CA LYS A 31 -1.30 12.55 -9.88
C LYS A 31 -0.97 13.76 -9.01
N SER A 32 -1.78 14.81 -9.08
CA SER A 32 -1.59 16.01 -8.27
C SER A 32 -1.67 15.69 -6.78
N TYR A 33 -2.59 14.82 -6.37
CA TYR A 33 -2.70 14.37 -4.98
C TYR A 33 -1.39 13.75 -4.46
N VAL A 34 -0.79 12.85 -5.23
CA VAL A 34 0.44 12.16 -4.83
C VAL A 34 1.63 13.13 -4.79
N ASP A 35 1.74 14.00 -5.79
CA ASP A 35 2.83 14.99 -5.84
C ASP A 35 2.71 16.03 -4.72
N ASP A 36 1.51 16.56 -4.47
CA ASP A 36 1.24 17.45 -3.34
C ASP A 36 1.51 16.77 -2.00
N SER A 37 1.13 15.50 -1.87
CA SER A 37 1.42 14.71 -0.66
C SER A 37 2.93 14.59 -0.44
N PHE A 38 3.70 14.26 -1.48
CA PHE A 38 5.15 14.19 -1.42
C PHE A 38 5.78 15.54 -1.07
N ASN A 39 5.38 16.60 -1.77
CA ASN A 39 5.86 17.97 -1.52
C ASN A 39 5.55 18.45 -0.09
N ALA A 40 4.41 18.04 0.47
CA ALA A 40 4.06 18.35 1.86
C ALA A 40 4.99 17.63 2.86
N MET A 41 5.49 16.43 2.56
CA MET A 41 6.43 15.70 3.43
C MET A 41 7.75 16.44 3.59
N LEU A 42 8.23 17.08 2.52
CA LEU A 42 9.48 17.84 2.48
C LEU A 42 9.40 19.17 3.23
N ARG A 43 8.18 19.67 3.50
CA ARG A 43 7.98 20.92 4.23
C ARG A 43 8.05 20.70 5.75
N PRO A 44 8.50 21.73 6.50
CA PRO A 44 8.38 21.75 7.96
C PRO A 44 6.94 21.50 8.40
N PHE A 45 6.75 20.79 9.51
CA PHE A 45 5.44 20.30 9.99
C PHE A 45 4.33 21.37 10.03
N GLY A 46 4.67 22.62 10.35
CA GLY A 46 3.70 23.73 10.44
C GLY A 46 3.20 24.31 9.11
N ALA A 47 3.82 23.96 7.97
CA ALA A 47 3.48 24.50 6.64
C ALA A 47 2.79 23.49 5.72
N ARG A 48 2.41 22.31 6.26
CA ARG A 48 1.82 21.21 5.49
C ARG A 48 0.33 21.47 5.24
N LYS A 49 -0.02 21.77 3.99
CA LYS A 49 -1.42 21.72 3.54
C LYS A 49 -1.85 20.25 3.52
N ARG A 50 -2.81 19.88 4.37
CA ARG A 50 -3.33 18.51 4.41
C ARG A 50 -4.37 18.30 3.31
N PRO A 51 -4.45 17.09 2.74
CA PRO A 51 -5.58 16.73 1.90
C PRO A 51 -6.86 16.74 2.75
N ASP A 52 -7.99 17.03 2.10
CA ASP A 52 -9.32 16.97 2.72
C ASP A 52 -9.64 15.53 3.16
N THR A 53 -9.24 14.56 2.34
CA THR A 53 -9.40 13.13 2.58
C THR A 53 -8.12 12.41 2.26
N ILE A 54 -7.58 11.71 3.27
CA ILE A 54 -6.45 10.82 3.09
C ILE A 54 -6.86 9.60 2.25
N ILE A 55 -6.08 9.28 1.22
CA ILE A 55 -6.24 8.08 0.41
C ILE A 55 -5.18 7.06 0.82
N ARG A 56 -5.61 5.84 1.17
CA ARG A 56 -4.73 4.70 1.44
C ARG A 56 -5.06 3.51 0.56
N VAL A 57 -4.01 2.78 0.20
CA VAL A 57 -4.09 1.51 -0.52
C VAL A 57 -4.01 0.37 0.48
N ASP A 58 -4.78 -0.67 0.23
CA ASP A 58 -4.69 -1.92 0.96
C ASP A 58 -3.32 -2.58 0.75
N VAL A 59 -2.61 -2.78 1.87
CA VAL A 59 -1.28 -3.36 1.89
C VAL A 59 -1.28 -4.82 1.42
N ALA A 60 -2.27 -5.63 1.80
CA ALA A 60 -2.37 -7.02 1.37
C ALA A 60 -2.54 -7.09 -0.15
N HIS A 61 -3.39 -6.24 -0.74
CA HIS A 61 -3.53 -6.12 -2.19
C HIS A 61 -2.22 -5.67 -2.86
N LEU A 62 -1.50 -4.71 -2.28
CA LEU A 62 -0.19 -4.29 -2.78
C LEU A 62 0.81 -5.44 -2.79
N ILE A 63 0.98 -6.14 -1.67
CA ILE A 63 1.92 -7.27 -1.53
C ILE A 63 1.52 -8.42 -2.44
N HIS A 64 0.22 -8.72 -2.55
CA HIS A 64 -0.32 -9.72 -3.45
C HIS A 64 -0.06 -9.38 -4.94
N ALA A 65 -0.17 -8.10 -5.32
CA ALA A 65 0.21 -7.62 -6.64
C ALA A 65 1.72 -7.69 -6.86
N ALA A 66 2.53 -7.31 -5.85
CA ALA A 66 3.98 -7.40 -5.89
C ALA A 66 4.47 -8.83 -6.13
N CYS A 67 3.86 -9.82 -5.47
CA CYS A 67 4.16 -11.24 -5.68
C CYS A 67 3.90 -11.75 -7.12
N ARG A 68 3.18 -11.00 -7.96
CA ARG A 68 2.83 -11.36 -9.35
C ARG A 68 3.50 -10.51 -10.42
N TRP A 69 4.43 -9.62 -10.05
CA TRP A 69 5.15 -8.83 -11.04
C TRP A 69 5.87 -9.71 -12.06
N ASN A 70 5.86 -9.27 -13.31
CA ASN A 70 6.42 -10.03 -14.42
C ASN A 70 7.96 -10.19 -14.34
N CYS A 71 8.66 -9.42 -13.49
CA CYS A 71 10.08 -9.59 -13.23
C CYS A 71 10.42 -10.96 -12.60
N TRP A 72 9.45 -11.64 -11.98
CA TRP A 72 9.64 -12.94 -11.36
C TRP A 72 9.67 -14.11 -12.34
N LYS A 73 9.13 -13.95 -13.57
CA LYS A 73 8.96 -15.04 -14.56
C LYS A 73 10.25 -15.79 -14.89
N PHE A 74 11.41 -15.13 -14.73
CA PHE A 74 12.73 -15.70 -15.05
C PHE A 74 13.62 -15.90 -13.83
N VAL A 75 13.09 -15.67 -12.62
CA VAL A 75 13.85 -15.83 -11.37
C VAL A 75 13.83 -17.30 -10.99
N ARG A 76 15.00 -17.95 -11.08
CA ARG A 76 15.16 -19.39 -10.78
C ARG A 76 15.07 -19.69 -9.29
N HIS A 77 15.59 -18.80 -8.45
CA HIS A 77 15.66 -18.99 -7.02
C HIS A 77 14.57 -18.18 -6.33
N TYR A 78 13.63 -18.90 -5.73
CA TYR A 78 12.50 -18.32 -5.02
C TYR A 78 12.92 -17.34 -3.90
N SER A 79 14.06 -17.60 -3.25
CA SER A 79 14.63 -16.73 -2.21
C SER A 79 14.89 -15.30 -2.69
N ILE A 80 15.15 -15.08 -3.98
CA ILE A 80 15.35 -13.74 -4.56
C ILE A 80 14.02 -12.98 -4.55
N LYS A 81 12.92 -13.64 -4.97
CA LYS A 81 11.57 -13.06 -4.91
C LYS A 81 11.19 -12.76 -3.46
N GLU A 82 11.43 -13.70 -2.56
CA GLU A 82 11.14 -13.55 -1.14
C GLU A 82 11.85 -12.35 -0.53
N PHE A 83 13.15 -12.21 -0.79
CA PHE A 83 13.95 -11.07 -0.36
C PHE A 83 13.36 -9.73 -0.82
N TYR A 84 13.06 -9.60 -2.12
CA TYR A 84 12.56 -8.33 -2.67
C TYR A 84 11.13 -7.99 -2.24
N VAL A 85 10.26 -8.99 -2.12
CA VAL A 85 8.91 -8.76 -1.59
C VAL A 85 8.97 -8.34 -0.13
N ARG A 86 9.89 -8.90 0.67
CA ARG A 86 10.14 -8.42 2.04
C ARG A 86 10.71 -7.00 2.09
N CYS A 87 11.52 -6.59 1.11
CA CYS A 87 11.95 -5.19 0.99
C CYS A 87 10.76 -4.24 0.70
N ILE A 88 9.78 -4.67 -0.10
CA ILE A 88 8.53 -3.90 -0.31
C ILE A 88 7.74 -3.81 0.99
N ALA A 89 7.61 -4.91 1.74
CA ALA A 89 6.94 -4.90 3.03
C ALA A 89 7.67 -3.99 4.05
N LEU A 90 9.01 -3.99 4.07
CA LEU A 90 9.79 -3.03 4.85
C LEU A 90 9.44 -1.57 4.51
N MET A 91 9.37 -1.25 3.20
CA MET A 91 9.00 0.09 2.74
C MET A 91 7.59 0.50 3.18
N VAL A 92 6.65 -0.44 3.20
CA VAL A 92 5.28 -0.19 3.70
C VAL A 92 5.28 0.20 5.17
N GLU A 93 6.14 -0.43 5.99
CA GLU A 93 6.26 -0.19 7.43
C GLU A 93 6.99 1.11 7.79
N CYS A 94 7.64 1.77 6.83
CA CYS A 94 8.32 3.03 7.09
C CYS A 94 7.34 4.12 7.56
N LEU A 95 7.68 4.76 8.68
CA LEU A 95 6.95 5.90 9.25
C LEU A 95 7.59 7.25 8.91
N SER A 96 8.89 7.25 8.63
CA SER A 96 9.64 8.46 8.30
C SER A 96 10.14 8.42 6.86
N PHE A 97 10.24 9.59 6.25
CA PHE A 97 10.75 9.71 4.89
C PHE A 97 12.21 9.29 4.78
N SER A 98 13.02 9.59 5.80
CA SER A 98 14.43 9.16 5.87
C SER A 98 14.57 7.64 5.90
N ASP A 99 13.76 6.97 6.71
CA ASP A 99 13.76 5.49 6.76
C ASP A 99 13.30 4.88 5.43
N PHE A 100 12.22 5.40 4.84
CA PHE A 100 11.76 4.97 3.52
C PHE A 100 12.84 5.16 2.45
N GLN A 101 13.46 6.33 2.41
CA GLN A 101 14.54 6.66 1.48
C GLN A 101 15.72 5.70 1.63
N LYS A 102 16.15 5.40 2.88
CA LYS A 102 17.20 4.42 3.16
C LYS A 102 16.83 3.05 2.60
N ILE A 103 15.67 2.51 2.95
CA ILE A 103 15.26 1.16 2.52
C ILE A 103 15.13 1.09 0.99
N PHE A 104 14.50 2.09 0.36
CA PHE A 104 14.35 2.16 -1.09
C PHE A 104 15.71 2.23 -1.80
N TYR A 105 16.61 3.10 -1.34
CA TYR A 105 17.95 3.26 -1.91
C TYR A 105 18.76 1.96 -1.82
N LEU A 106 18.83 1.34 -0.63
CA LEU A 106 19.57 0.09 -0.44
C LEU A 106 18.97 -1.05 -1.28
N THR A 107 17.64 -1.09 -1.42
CA THR A 107 16.96 -2.06 -2.28
C THR A 107 17.39 -1.88 -3.75
N CYS A 108 17.48 -0.63 -4.21
CA CYS A 108 17.96 -0.31 -5.56
C CYS A 108 19.43 -0.72 -5.75
N VAL A 109 20.30 -0.43 -4.78
CA VAL A 109 21.72 -0.83 -4.82
C VAL A 109 21.84 -2.35 -5.00
N VAL A 110 21.18 -3.13 -4.14
CA VAL A 110 21.25 -4.59 -4.20
C VAL A 110 20.69 -5.14 -5.51
N ALA A 111 19.71 -4.49 -6.14
CA ALA A 111 19.13 -4.97 -7.39
C ALA A 111 19.86 -4.51 -8.66
N LEU A 112 20.60 -3.39 -8.60
CA LEU A 112 21.23 -2.77 -9.78
C LEU A 112 22.73 -3.05 -9.88
N GLN A 113 23.38 -3.43 -8.79
CA GLN A 113 24.82 -3.71 -8.78
C GLN A 113 25.12 -5.14 -9.22
N SER A 114 25.92 -5.31 -10.27
CA SER A 114 26.32 -6.63 -10.77
C SER A 114 27.25 -7.38 -9.80
N TYR A 115 27.95 -6.64 -8.94
CA TYR A 115 28.90 -7.17 -7.96
C TYR A 115 28.53 -6.67 -6.56
N GLN A 116 28.73 -7.51 -5.55
CA GLN A 116 28.31 -7.20 -4.17
C GLN A 116 29.37 -6.44 -3.37
N ASP A 117 30.62 -6.46 -3.82
CA ASP A 117 31.76 -5.74 -3.27
C ASP A 117 31.96 -4.34 -3.88
N VAL A 118 31.04 -3.87 -4.73
CA VAL A 118 31.05 -2.49 -5.24
C VAL A 118 30.95 -1.50 -4.08
N GLU A 119 31.88 -0.55 -4.06
CA GLU A 119 31.87 0.58 -3.12
C GLU A 119 30.69 1.52 -3.44
N ILE A 120 29.89 1.81 -2.41
CA ILE A 120 28.76 2.73 -2.47
C ILE A 120 29.01 3.91 -1.54
N ASP A 121 28.57 5.10 -1.98
CA ASP A 121 28.66 6.32 -1.17
C ASP A 121 27.36 6.52 -0.38
N TYR A 122 27.20 5.77 0.70
CA TYR A 122 26.03 5.89 1.56
C TYR A 122 26.36 5.70 3.04
N SER A 123 26.72 6.80 3.71
CA SER A 123 26.92 6.82 5.17
C SER A 123 27.92 5.73 5.60
N GLU A 124 27.58 4.91 6.60
CA GLU A 124 28.38 3.79 7.11
C GLU A 124 28.30 2.52 6.24
N ILE A 125 27.47 2.50 5.19
CA ILE A 125 27.26 1.34 4.34
C ILE A 125 28.21 1.46 3.15
N LEU A 126 29.23 0.61 3.14
CA LEU A 126 30.34 0.73 2.21
C LEU A 126 30.14 -0.07 0.93
N THR A 127 29.40 -1.19 0.98
CA THR A 127 29.24 -2.07 -0.18
C THR A 127 27.79 -2.48 -0.44
N ALA A 128 27.50 -2.98 -1.64
CA ALA A 128 26.21 -3.61 -1.95
C ALA A 128 25.91 -4.84 -1.04
N LYS A 129 26.95 -5.54 -0.58
CA LYS A 129 26.87 -6.62 0.42
C LYS A 129 26.45 -6.08 1.78
N ASP A 130 26.96 -4.94 2.20
CA ASP A 130 26.54 -4.28 3.45
C ASP A 130 25.11 -3.74 3.34
N ALA A 131 24.72 -3.22 2.17
CA ALA A 131 23.34 -2.84 1.89
C ALA A 131 22.38 -4.03 2.04
N ARG A 132 22.74 -5.18 1.47
CA ARG A 132 22.00 -6.44 1.63
C ARG A 132 21.90 -6.85 3.11
N LYS A 133 23.01 -6.89 3.84
CA LYS A 133 23.02 -7.27 5.27
C LYS A 133 22.16 -6.33 6.12
N THR A 134 22.19 -5.03 5.80
CA THR A 134 21.35 -4.03 6.47
C THR A 134 19.87 -4.33 6.24
N LEU A 135 19.46 -4.61 4.99
CA LEU A 135 18.09 -4.98 4.68
C LEU A 135 17.67 -6.29 5.36
N GLU A 136 18.51 -7.33 5.34
CA GLU A 136 18.24 -8.59 6.04
C GLU A 136 18.10 -8.39 7.56
N GLY A 137 18.92 -7.52 8.14
CA GLY A 137 18.83 -7.10 9.54
C GLY A 137 17.51 -6.39 9.85
N GLU A 138 17.11 -5.42 9.03
CA GLU A 138 15.83 -4.70 9.19
C GLU A 138 14.62 -5.64 9.03
N ILE A 139 14.65 -6.56 8.06
CA ILE A 139 13.63 -7.61 7.88
C ILE A 139 13.47 -8.43 9.16
N SER A 140 14.61 -8.83 9.76
CA SER A 140 14.64 -9.63 10.98
C SER A 140 14.12 -8.85 12.19
N VAL A 141 14.62 -7.63 12.42
CA VAL A 141 14.26 -6.78 13.56
C VAL A 141 12.79 -6.40 13.54
N ARG A 142 12.24 -6.03 12.37
CA ARG A 142 10.82 -5.69 12.21
C ARG A 142 9.92 -6.92 12.12
N ALA A 143 10.51 -8.13 12.13
CA ALA A 143 9.80 -9.40 12.04
C ALA A 143 8.83 -9.46 10.85
N ILE A 144 9.27 -8.99 9.68
CA ILE A 144 8.45 -8.91 8.47
C ILE A 144 7.95 -10.30 8.07
N ARG A 145 6.62 -10.50 8.17
CA ARG A 145 5.95 -11.72 7.74
C ARG A 145 5.17 -11.46 6.46
N VAL A 146 5.57 -12.13 5.38
CA VAL A 146 4.81 -12.16 4.13
C VAL A 146 4.33 -13.59 3.91
N ASN A 147 3.01 -13.76 3.81
CA ASN A 147 2.42 -15.02 3.43
C ASN A 147 2.52 -15.14 1.91
N PHE A 148 3.44 -15.97 1.45
CA PHE A 148 3.51 -16.34 0.06
C PHE A 148 2.58 -17.53 -0.15
N ASP A 149 1.36 -17.26 -0.59
CA ASP A 149 0.45 -18.33 -0.97
C ASP A 149 0.93 -18.95 -2.29
N GLU A 150 1.52 -20.14 -2.21
CA GLU A 150 2.05 -20.91 -3.35
C GLU A 150 0.94 -21.52 -4.23
N SER A 151 -0.33 -21.41 -3.82
CA SER A 151 -1.46 -22.09 -4.48
C SER A 151 -2.09 -21.32 -5.64
N ALA A 152 -1.72 -20.05 -5.87
CA ALA A 152 -2.14 -19.32 -7.05
C ALA A 152 -1.24 -19.71 -8.23
N GLY A 153 -1.58 -20.82 -8.89
CA GLY A 153 -1.01 -21.17 -10.19
C GLY A 153 -1.03 -19.98 -11.15
N ASP A 154 -0.13 -20.00 -12.13
CA ASP A 154 -0.09 -19.07 -13.26
C ASP A 154 -1.44 -19.12 -14.03
N GLU A 155 -2.48 -18.50 -13.47
CA GLU A 155 -3.65 -18.09 -14.23
C GLU A 155 -3.12 -17.09 -15.25
N PRO A 156 -3.19 -17.39 -16.55
CA PRO A 156 -2.78 -16.45 -17.57
C PRO A 156 -3.59 -15.17 -17.34
N GLU A 157 -2.90 -14.04 -17.18
CA GLU A 157 -3.51 -12.72 -17.25
C GLU A 157 -4.44 -12.71 -18.46
N HIS A 158 -5.74 -12.89 -18.23
CA HIS A 158 -6.71 -12.67 -19.27
C HIS A 158 -6.58 -11.19 -19.60
N PRO A 159 -6.27 -10.82 -20.86
CA PRO A 159 -6.26 -9.44 -21.28
C PRO A 159 -7.72 -8.98 -21.38
N LYS A 160 -8.40 -8.87 -20.24
CA LYS A 160 -9.63 -8.11 -20.12
C LYS A 160 -9.23 -6.65 -20.03
N ALA A 161 -8.92 -6.12 -21.20
CA ALA A 161 -9.27 -4.79 -21.64
C ALA A 161 -9.38 -3.78 -20.49
N GLN A 162 -8.23 -3.20 -20.14
CA GLN A 162 -8.14 -1.78 -19.86
C GLN A 162 -8.58 -1.02 -21.12
N ALA A 163 -9.88 -1.09 -21.44
CA ALA A 163 -10.53 -0.26 -22.44
C ALA A 163 -11.51 0.64 -21.69
N MET A 164 -10.94 1.58 -20.95
CA MET A 164 -11.46 2.94 -20.89
C MET A 164 -10.26 3.86 -21.04
N THR A 165 -10.10 4.33 -22.27
CA THR A 165 -9.28 5.46 -22.68
C THR A 165 -9.54 6.66 -21.75
N GLU A 166 -8.48 7.44 -21.49
CA GLU A 166 -8.45 8.70 -20.72
C GLU A 166 -8.31 8.62 -19.19
N CYS A 167 -7.29 7.90 -18.72
CA CYS A 167 -6.55 8.24 -17.48
C CYS A 167 -5.04 7.94 -17.62
N ASN A 168 -4.50 8.04 -18.85
CA ASN A 168 -3.07 7.94 -19.13
C ASN A 168 -2.35 9.27 -18.77
N GLU A 169 -2.46 9.72 -17.52
CA GLU A 169 -1.79 10.95 -17.05
C GLU A 169 -0.42 10.70 -16.39
N LEU A 170 0.06 9.45 -16.35
CA LEU A 170 1.30 9.09 -15.65
C LEU A 170 2.48 8.80 -16.58
N ASP A 171 2.60 9.56 -17.67
CA ASP A 171 3.95 9.91 -18.09
C ASP A 171 4.48 10.92 -17.05
N GLN A 172 5.31 10.42 -16.13
CA GLN A 172 5.80 11.17 -14.97
C GLN A 172 7.03 12.01 -15.30
N ASN A 173 7.19 12.40 -16.56
CA ASN A 173 8.20 13.38 -16.92
C ASN A 173 7.85 14.71 -16.22
N GLY A 174 8.64 15.09 -15.20
CA GLY A 174 8.59 16.39 -14.53
C GLY A 174 7.74 16.51 -13.25
N SER A 175 7.42 15.43 -12.54
CA SER A 175 6.86 15.51 -11.16
C SER A 175 7.96 15.41 -10.12
N SER A 176 7.85 16.09 -8.97
CA SER A 176 8.93 16.15 -7.98
C SER A 176 9.23 14.79 -7.33
N ILE A 177 8.20 13.97 -7.11
CA ILE A 177 8.38 12.58 -6.66
C ILE A 177 9.07 11.72 -7.73
N GLY A 178 8.77 11.96 -9.00
CA GLY A 178 9.37 11.26 -10.13
C GLY A 178 10.86 11.56 -10.24
N ASP A 179 11.21 12.85 -10.21
CA ASP A 179 12.59 13.33 -10.24
C ASP A 179 13.38 12.77 -9.04
N TRP A 180 12.78 12.75 -7.85
CA TRP A 180 13.40 12.16 -6.66
C TRP A 180 13.65 10.65 -6.82
N VAL A 181 12.69 9.89 -7.35
CA VAL A 181 12.85 8.45 -7.60
C VAL A 181 13.97 8.21 -8.61
N ASP A 182 13.99 8.95 -9.70
CA ASP A 182 14.99 8.81 -10.76
C ASP A 182 16.38 9.21 -10.24
N GLU A 183 16.48 10.20 -9.35
CA GLU A 183 17.71 10.54 -8.64
C GLU A 183 18.20 9.38 -7.76
N GLN A 184 17.34 8.79 -6.92
CA GLN A 184 17.74 7.66 -6.06
C GLN A 184 18.21 6.45 -6.88
N VAL A 185 17.47 6.10 -7.94
CA VAL A 185 17.83 5.00 -8.85
C VAL A 185 19.12 5.33 -9.60
N GLY A 186 19.27 6.57 -10.07
CA GLY A 186 20.48 7.04 -10.74
C GLY A 186 21.71 6.98 -9.84
N ARG A 187 21.57 7.36 -8.56
CA ARG A 187 22.63 7.22 -7.55
C ARG A 187 22.96 5.75 -7.29
N ALA A 188 21.96 4.89 -7.14
CA ALA A 188 22.16 3.46 -6.88
C ALA A 188 22.83 2.71 -8.04
N LYS A 189 22.78 3.25 -9.28
CA LYS A 189 23.48 2.70 -10.45
C LYS A 189 24.93 3.17 -10.58
N LYS A 190 25.34 4.23 -9.88
CA LYS A 190 26.72 4.76 -9.98
C LYS A 190 27.66 3.83 -9.22
N ASN A 191 28.75 3.45 -9.87
CA ASN A 191 29.79 2.62 -9.28
C ASN A 191 31.01 3.50 -9.09
N GLN A 192 31.59 3.48 -7.89
CA GLN A 192 32.87 4.16 -7.65
C GLN A 192 34.04 3.30 -8.11
N ARG A 193 33.92 1.99 -7.95
CA ARG A 193 34.88 0.97 -8.38
C ARG A 193 34.15 -0.27 -8.84
N ASP A 194 34.75 -0.97 -9.79
CA ASP A 194 34.26 -2.27 -10.23
C ASP A 194 34.53 -3.31 -9.13
N GLY A 195 33.53 -4.15 -8.85
CA GLY A 195 33.66 -5.28 -7.95
C GLY A 195 34.06 -6.55 -8.68
N GLU A 196 34.50 -7.55 -7.92
CA GLU A 196 34.91 -8.87 -8.42
C GLU A 196 33.92 -9.97 -7.98
N GLU A 197 33.24 -9.79 -6.85
CA GLU A 197 32.33 -10.78 -6.28
C GLU A 197 30.91 -10.61 -6.85
N LEU A 198 30.46 -11.54 -7.69
CA LEU A 198 29.13 -11.45 -8.32
C LEU A 198 28.00 -11.32 -7.29
N ASN A 199 27.04 -10.45 -7.58
CA ASN A 199 25.85 -10.26 -6.76
C ASN A 199 24.76 -11.28 -7.13
N PRO A 200 24.41 -12.23 -6.25
CA PRO A 200 23.38 -13.24 -6.53
C PRO A 200 21.96 -12.65 -6.58
N LEU A 201 21.76 -11.43 -6.09
CA LEU A 201 20.46 -10.74 -6.06
C LEU A 201 20.28 -9.79 -7.24
N PHE A 202 21.27 -9.62 -8.13
CA PHE A 202 21.18 -8.71 -9.27
C PHE A 202 19.90 -8.94 -10.10
N LEU A 203 18.99 -7.95 -10.09
CA LEU A 203 17.69 -8.02 -10.76
C LEU A 203 17.21 -6.62 -11.22
N PRO A 204 17.83 -6.01 -12.24
CA PRO A 204 17.46 -4.66 -12.69
C PRO A 204 16.00 -4.52 -13.15
N LYS A 205 15.42 -5.60 -13.71
CA LYS A 205 14.02 -5.64 -14.13
C LYS A 205 13.06 -5.38 -12.96
N PHE A 206 13.43 -5.79 -11.74
CA PHE A 206 12.63 -5.49 -10.56
C PHE A 206 12.62 -3.98 -10.28
N VAL A 207 13.76 -3.30 -10.37
CA VAL A 207 13.85 -1.85 -10.13
C VAL A 207 13.04 -1.06 -11.15
N ASN A 208 12.98 -1.50 -12.41
CA ASN A 208 12.15 -0.86 -13.44
C ASN A 208 10.65 -0.85 -13.06
N ILE A 209 10.16 -1.90 -12.39
CA ILE A 209 8.77 -1.97 -11.93
C ILE A 209 8.64 -1.23 -10.61
N LEU A 210 9.57 -1.45 -9.67
CA LEU A 210 9.57 -0.84 -8.36
C LEU A 210 9.58 0.69 -8.46
N SER A 211 10.41 1.29 -9.31
CA SER A 211 10.48 2.75 -9.47
C SER A 211 9.12 3.34 -9.84
N GLN A 212 8.39 2.69 -10.76
CA GLN A 212 7.03 3.11 -11.15
C GLN A 212 6.02 3.01 -10.00
N ARG A 213 6.20 2.04 -9.09
CA ARG A 213 5.31 1.86 -7.94
C ARG A 213 5.67 2.75 -6.75
N VAL A 214 6.95 3.03 -6.55
CA VAL A 214 7.45 3.95 -5.52
C VAL A 214 7.00 5.37 -5.77
N LYS A 215 6.75 5.76 -7.02
CA LYS A 215 6.12 7.03 -7.36
C LYS A 215 4.72 7.22 -6.74
N GLU A 216 4.12 6.17 -6.18
CA GLU A 216 2.84 6.20 -5.47
C GLU A 216 2.96 5.87 -3.97
N PHE A 217 4.19 5.88 -3.40
CA PHE A 217 4.43 5.53 -1.99
C PHE A 217 3.63 6.33 -0.95
N PRO A 218 3.23 7.60 -1.19
CA PRO A 218 2.35 8.30 -0.26
C PRO A 218 0.98 7.61 -0.06
N LEU A 219 0.56 6.74 -0.99
CA LEU A 219 -0.71 6.03 -0.91
C LEU A 219 -0.62 4.73 -0.09
N TRP A 220 0.56 4.09 -0.04
CA TRP A 220 0.71 2.76 0.53
C TRP A 220 1.70 2.67 1.70
N THR A 221 2.29 3.79 2.11
CA THR A 221 3.08 3.92 3.34
C THR A 221 2.37 4.81 4.35
N SER A 222 2.88 4.89 5.58
CA SER A 222 2.46 5.89 6.57
C SER A 222 3.41 7.09 6.63
N VAL A 223 4.34 7.20 5.67
CA VAL A 223 5.33 8.28 5.64
C VAL A 223 4.64 9.63 5.53
N GLY A 224 5.00 10.57 6.41
CA GLY A 224 4.46 11.92 6.39
C GLY A 224 3.04 12.05 6.93
N MET A 225 2.49 10.98 7.52
CA MET A 225 1.17 10.94 8.09
C MET A 225 1.21 11.00 9.62
N ASP A 226 0.18 11.58 10.22
CA ASP A 226 0.00 11.58 11.69
C ASP A 226 -0.51 10.23 12.23
N CYS A 227 -0.98 9.34 11.36
CA CYS A 227 -1.58 8.08 11.74
C CYS A 227 -0.64 6.91 11.42
N SER A 228 -0.16 6.24 12.47
CA SER A 228 0.79 5.13 12.39
C SER A 228 0.16 3.79 12.00
N THR A 229 -1.17 3.70 11.87
CA THR A 229 -1.84 2.43 11.60
C THR A 229 -1.89 2.12 10.11
N HIS A 230 -1.44 0.93 9.74
CA HIS A 230 -1.59 0.40 8.38
C HIS A 230 -3.06 0.13 8.07
N ALA A 231 -3.46 0.43 6.85
CA ALA A 231 -4.82 0.24 6.39
C ALA A 231 -5.06 -1.19 5.89
N THR A 232 -6.05 -1.87 6.45
CA THR A 232 -6.59 -3.13 5.94
C THR A 232 -8.00 -2.90 5.40
N SER A 233 -8.29 -3.42 4.21
CA SER A 233 -9.62 -3.44 3.62
C SER A 233 -10.35 -4.76 3.88
N SER A 234 -9.86 -5.63 4.77
CA SER A 234 -10.47 -6.93 5.10
C SER A 234 -11.98 -6.87 5.37
N TYR A 235 -12.43 -5.81 6.06
CA TYR A 235 -13.87 -5.56 6.27
C TYR A 235 -14.61 -5.25 4.95
N VAL A 236 -14.02 -4.43 4.09
CA VAL A 236 -14.56 -4.03 2.79
C VAL A 236 -14.52 -5.20 1.80
N GLU A 237 -13.48 -6.04 1.82
CA GLU A 237 -13.38 -7.27 1.02
C GLU A 237 -14.42 -8.30 1.43
N GLY A 238 -14.62 -8.50 2.74
CA GLY A 238 -15.72 -9.33 3.26
C GLY A 238 -17.06 -8.81 2.76
N TYR A 239 -17.27 -7.51 2.85
CA TYR A 239 -18.48 -6.86 2.35
C TYR A 239 -18.64 -6.96 0.82
N PHE A 240 -17.58 -6.82 0.03
CA PHE A 240 -17.63 -7.00 -1.42
C PHE A 240 -17.86 -8.47 -1.80
N ASN A 241 -17.30 -9.41 -1.05
CA ASN A 241 -17.60 -10.83 -1.21
C ASN A 241 -19.08 -11.10 -0.87
N ASP A 242 -19.62 -10.45 0.17
CA ASP A 242 -21.05 -10.51 0.48
C ASP A 242 -21.90 -9.90 -0.64
N ILE A 243 -21.49 -8.77 -1.23
CA ILE A 243 -22.15 -8.19 -2.41
C ILE A 243 -22.07 -9.15 -3.60
N LYS A 244 -20.89 -9.69 -3.91
CA LYS A 244 -20.70 -10.63 -5.01
C LYS A 244 -21.59 -11.86 -4.83
N THR A 245 -21.67 -12.39 -3.61
CA THR A 245 -22.40 -13.61 -3.29
C THR A 245 -23.90 -13.40 -3.05
N ARG A 246 -24.34 -12.27 -2.50
CA ARG A 246 -25.77 -12.00 -2.18
C ARG A 246 -26.46 -11.17 -3.26
N ILE A 247 -25.74 -10.23 -3.87
CA ILE A 247 -26.30 -9.29 -4.85
C ILE A 247 -26.08 -9.78 -6.29
N LEU A 248 -24.86 -10.20 -6.64
CA LEU A 248 -24.45 -10.45 -8.04
C LEU A 248 -24.51 -11.93 -8.48
N LYS A 249 -24.64 -12.90 -7.56
CA LYS A 249 -24.81 -14.33 -7.91
C LYS A 249 -26.05 -14.61 -8.78
N THR A 250 -27.02 -13.70 -8.83
CA THR A 250 -28.26 -13.86 -9.62
C THR A 250 -28.10 -13.51 -11.11
N GLY A 251 -26.88 -13.27 -11.58
CA GLY A 251 -26.59 -12.95 -12.99
C GLY A 251 -26.47 -11.43 -13.26
N PRO A 252 -26.21 -11.04 -14.53
CA PRO A 252 -26.02 -9.64 -14.90
C PRO A 252 -27.25 -8.80 -14.55
N MET A 253 -27.03 -7.69 -13.86
CA MET A 253 -28.07 -6.80 -13.36
C MET A 253 -27.83 -5.38 -13.86
N ARG A 254 -28.91 -4.66 -14.16
CA ARG A 254 -28.84 -3.24 -14.51
C ARG A 254 -28.36 -2.40 -13.31
N VAL A 255 -27.62 -1.32 -13.58
CA VAL A 255 -27.01 -0.45 -12.56
C VAL A 255 -28.04 0.17 -11.60
N ASP A 256 -29.21 0.58 -12.09
CA ASP A 256 -30.29 1.12 -11.26
C ASP A 256 -30.79 0.11 -10.23
N LYS A 257 -31.01 -1.14 -10.64
CA LYS A 257 -31.40 -2.24 -9.74
C LYS A 257 -30.28 -2.59 -8.76
N PHE A 258 -29.03 -2.53 -9.21
CA PHE A 258 -27.87 -2.70 -8.34
C PHE A 258 -27.85 -1.66 -7.23
N LEU A 259 -27.98 -0.38 -7.58
CA LEU A 259 -27.96 0.72 -6.61
C LEU A 259 -29.08 0.60 -5.58
N ILE A 260 -30.31 0.26 -6.00
CA ILE A 260 -31.44 0.05 -5.08
C ILE A 260 -31.17 -1.13 -4.15
N LYS A 261 -30.74 -2.27 -4.69
CA LYS A 261 -30.48 -3.48 -3.89
C LYS A 261 -29.34 -3.27 -2.91
N HIS A 262 -28.29 -2.59 -3.34
CA HIS A 262 -27.14 -2.22 -2.52
C HIS A 262 -27.51 -1.23 -1.41
N ALA A 263 -28.30 -0.18 -1.73
CA ALA A 263 -28.79 0.78 -0.74
C ALA A 263 -29.67 0.10 0.33
N ASN A 264 -30.54 -0.83 -0.08
CA ASN A 264 -31.36 -1.60 0.84
C ASN A 264 -30.52 -2.53 1.73
N ASP A 265 -29.47 -3.17 1.19
CA ASP A 265 -28.56 -3.99 1.98
C ASP A 265 -27.75 -3.16 2.99
N ILE A 266 -27.26 -1.97 2.60
CA ILE A 266 -26.61 -1.03 3.53
C ILE A 266 -27.58 -0.61 4.63
N HIS A 267 -28.83 -0.29 4.27
CA HIS A 267 -29.85 0.10 5.23
C HIS A 267 -30.15 -1.04 6.21
N GLY A 268 -30.33 -2.28 5.72
CA GLY A 268 -30.52 -3.46 6.55
C GLY A 268 -29.35 -3.73 7.50
N ALA A 269 -28.11 -3.63 7.02
CA ALA A 269 -26.91 -3.76 7.86
C ALA A 269 -26.86 -2.68 8.95
N THR A 270 -27.24 -1.44 8.63
CA THR A 270 -27.31 -0.32 9.58
C THR A 270 -28.36 -0.56 10.65
N LEU A 271 -29.51 -1.14 10.30
CA LEU A 271 -30.55 -1.52 11.27
C LEU A 271 -30.05 -2.62 12.21
N LEU A 272 -29.43 -3.67 11.69
CA LEU A 272 -28.86 -4.76 12.49
C LEU A 272 -27.77 -4.26 13.44
N PHE A 273 -26.90 -3.36 12.96
CA PHE A 273 -25.90 -2.70 13.79
C PHE A 273 -26.54 -1.82 14.87
N SER A 274 -27.59 -1.08 14.52
CA SER A 274 -28.30 -0.24 15.49
C SER A 274 -28.98 -1.07 16.58
N SER A 275 -29.62 -2.19 16.20
CA SER A 275 -30.22 -3.14 17.13
C SER A 275 -29.20 -3.83 18.02
N SER A 276 -28.04 -4.23 17.49
CA SER A 276 -26.98 -4.83 18.31
C SER A 276 -26.37 -3.82 19.30
N MET A 277 -26.25 -2.55 18.90
CA MET A 277 -25.79 -1.45 19.78
C MET A 277 -26.79 -1.15 20.91
N ILE A 278 -28.10 -1.22 20.62
CA ILE A 278 -29.17 -1.09 21.62
C ILE A 278 -29.11 -2.26 22.61
N ASN A 279 -28.99 -3.50 22.11
CA ASN A 279 -28.87 -4.68 22.95
C ASN A 279 -27.60 -4.63 23.81
N PHE A 280 -26.46 -4.21 23.26
CA PHE A 280 -25.21 -4.04 24.01
C PHE A 280 -25.34 -3.00 25.14
N LYS A 281 -26.01 -1.87 24.89
CA LYS A 281 -26.31 -0.87 25.94
C LYS A 281 -27.25 -1.41 27.01
N ALA A 282 -28.26 -2.21 26.62
CA ALA A 282 -29.16 -2.85 27.56
C ALA A 282 -28.44 -3.86 28.46
N THR A 283 -27.57 -4.72 27.90
CA THR A 283 -26.79 -5.70 28.68
C THR A 283 -25.82 -5.02 29.66
N ARG A 284 -25.24 -3.87 29.27
CA ARG A 284 -24.35 -3.10 30.14
C ARG A 284 -25.09 -2.42 31.30
N ASN A 285 -26.33 -1.97 31.08
CA ASN A 285 -27.18 -1.44 32.14
C ASN A 285 -27.61 -2.52 33.14
N VAL A 286 -27.94 -3.72 32.66
CA VAL A 286 -28.28 -4.87 33.52
C VAL A 286 -27.09 -5.27 34.41
N HIS A 287 -25.87 -5.27 33.84
CA HIS A 287 -24.66 -5.59 34.61
C HIS A 287 -24.30 -4.54 35.68
N ASN A 288 -24.58 -3.25 35.43
CA ASN A 288 -24.41 -2.19 36.42
C ASN A 288 -25.45 -2.25 37.55
N THR A 289 -26.70 -2.63 37.25
CA THR A 289 -27.72 -2.83 38.29
C THR A 289 -27.43 -4.05 39.18
N ASP A 290 -26.85 -5.13 38.63
CA ASP A 290 -26.45 -6.30 39.41
C ASP A 290 -25.24 -6.03 40.33
N LEU A 291 -24.37 -5.07 39.96
CA LEU A 291 -23.25 -4.62 40.81
C LEU A 291 -23.73 -3.74 41.97
N MET A 292 -24.71 -2.83 41.73
CA MET A 292 -25.29 -2.03 42.82
C MET A 292 -26.08 -2.89 43.82
N MET A 293 -26.78 -3.93 43.37
CA MET A 293 -27.49 -4.84 44.31
C MET A 293 -26.55 -5.76 45.12
N LYS A 294 -25.28 -5.90 44.72
CA LYS A 294 -24.26 -6.62 45.51
C LYS A 294 -23.54 -5.75 46.54
N GLU A 295 -23.46 -4.43 46.34
CA GLU A 295 -22.89 -3.50 47.32
C GLU A 295 -23.85 -3.18 48.47
N GLU A 296 -25.16 -3.34 48.30
CA GLU A 296 -26.15 -3.13 49.37
C GLU A 296 -26.35 -4.36 50.29
N SER A 297 -25.60 -5.44 50.08
CA SER A 297 -25.70 -6.69 50.88
C SER A 297 -24.44 -7.00 51.73
N GLN A 298 -23.60 -6.01 52.03
CA GLN A 298 -22.50 -6.12 53.00
C GLN A 298 -22.68 -5.15 54.17
#